data_AF-A0A9W7ID25-F1
#
_entry.id   AF-A0A9W7ID25-F1
#
_cell.length_a   1.000
_cell.length_b   1.000
_cell.length_c   1.000
_cell.angle_alpha   90.00
_cell.angle_beta   90.00
_cell.angle_gamma   90.00
#
_symmetry.space_group_name_H-M   'P 1'
#
loop_
_entity.id
_entity.type
_entity.pdbx_description
1 polymer ?
#
loop_
_entity_poly.entity_id
_entity_poly.type
_entity_poly.pdbx_seq_one_letter_code
_entity_poly.pdbx_strand_id
1 'polypeptide(L)'
;MDRLQQDVQFTIGGSSKISAALWYPVGGNPWHGSGHYTINCDWVSLDIASGGSNLSGSGKPTSFWDGASAFSLLFSVAALCAAVFVAYQVSRPKNIPFTPMENL
;
A
#
# COMPACT_ATOMS: atom_id res chain seq x y z
N MET A 1 -6.67 -14.53 42.13
CA MET A 1 -6.63 -13.74 40.89
C MET A 1 -5.17 -13.50 40.56
N ASP A 2 -4.66 -14.22 39.58
CA ASP A 2 -3.26 -14.16 39.16
C ASP A 2 -2.99 -12.80 38.52
N ARG A 3 -2.32 -11.91 39.25
CA ARG A 3 -1.90 -10.58 38.78
C ARG A 3 -0.85 -10.63 37.65
N LEU A 4 -0.47 -11.84 37.22
CA LEU A 4 0.56 -12.13 36.23
C LEU A 4 0.03 -12.37 34.81
N GLN A 5 -1.29 -12.48 34.62
CA GLN A 5 -1.91 -12.62 33.30
C GLN A 5 -2.69 -11.35 32.93
N GLN A 6 -2.03 -10.20 33.02
CA GLN A 6 -2.59 -8.99 32.43
C GLN A 6 -1.91 -8.74 31.09
N ASP A 7 -2.69 -8.85 30.02
CA ASP A 7 -2.25 -8.45 28.69
C ASP A 7 -1.95 -6.95 28.68
N VAL A 8 -0.96 -6.56 27.87
CA VAL A 8 -0.66 -5.15 27.64
C VAL A 8 -1.87 -4.48 26.99
N GLN A 9 -2.34 -3.39 27.60
CA GLN A 9 -3.43 -2.59 27.06
C GLN A 9 -2.87 -1.41 26.29
N PHE A 10 -3.38 -1.23 25.08
CA PHE A 10 -2.99 -0.17 24.18
C PHE A 10 -4.12 0.84 24.02
N THR A 11 -3.81 2.13 24.03
CA THR A 11 -4.78 3.21 23.86
C THR A 11 -4.64 3.85 22.49
N ILE A 12 -5.74 3.92 21.74
CA ILE A 12 -5.80 4.65 20.47
C ILE A 12 -5.49 6.14 20.70
N GLY A 13 -4.60 6.70 19.90
CA GLY A 13 -4.05 8.05 20.08
C GLY A 13 -2.94 8.15 21.13
N GLY A 14 -2.60 7.05 21.80
CA GLY A 14 -1.58 6.99 22.85
C GLY A 14 -0.20 6.56 22.34
N SER A 15 0.80 6.75 23.20
CA SER A 15 2.16 6.25 23.02
C SER A 15 2.42 5.08 23.97
N SER A 16 3.15 4.08 23.51
CA SER A 16 3.54 2.89 24.27
C SER A 16 4.97 2.49 23.93
N LYS A 17 5.49 1.47 24.61
CA LYS A 17 6.82 0.92 24.34
C LYS A 17 6.71 -0.51 23.84
N ILE A 18 7.52 -0.86 22.85
CA ILE A 18 7.59 -2.21 22.29
C ILE A 18 9.05 -2.65 22.15
N SER A 19 9.29 -3.95 22.31
CA SER A 19 10.50 -4.64 21.91
C SER A 19 10.10 -5.90 21.13
N ALA A 20 10.99 -6.40 20.29
CA ALA A 20 10.71 -7.55 19.45
C ALA A 20 11.88 -8.53 19.49
N ALA A 21 11.54 -9.82 19.45
CA ALA A 21 12.49 -10.91 19.34
C ALA A 21 12.14 -11.78 18.13
N LEU A 22 13.18 -12.24 17.42
CA LEU A 22 13.06 -13.15 16.30
C LEU A 22 13.74 -14.46 16.65
N TRP A 23 12.98 -15.56 16.65
CA TRP A 23 13.51 -16.90 16.80
C TRP A 23 13.77 -17.51 15.43
N TYR A 24 14.95 -18.12 15.25
CA TYR A 24 15.30 -18.81 14.02
C TYR A 24 16.24 -19.99 14.29
N PRO A 25 16.07 -21.11 13.57
CA PRO A 25 17.01 -22.22 13.65
C PRO A 25 18.35 -21.84 13.01
N VAL A 26 19.44 -22.32 13.60
CA VAL A 26 20.80 -22.18 13.06
C VAL A 26 21.42 -23.54 12.80
N GLY A 27 22.30 -23.62 11.80
CA GLY A 27 23.06 -24.84 11.50
C GLY A 27 22.24 -26.01 10.96
N GLY A 28 21.08 -25.73 10.35
CA GLY A 28 20.21 -26.77 9.76
C GLY A 28 19.43 -27.61 10.77
N ASN A 29 19.42 -27.22 12.04
CA ASN A 29 18.66 -27.90 13.08
C ASN A 29 17.15 -27.60 12.97
N PRO A 30 16.27 -28.52 13.40
CA PRO A 30 14.84 -28.23 13.51
C PRO A 30 14.56 -27.15 14.55
N TRP A 31 13.41 -26.48 14.43
CA TRP A 31 12.97 -25.47 15.38
C TRP A 31 12.72 -26.05 16.78
N HIS A 32 13.11 -25.33 17.84
CA HIS A 32 12.73 -25.63 19.22
C HIS A 32 12.33 -24.35 19.97
N GLY A 33 11.40 -24.47 20.93
CA GLY A 33 10.75 -23.34 21.62
C GLY A 33 11.62 -22.47 22.54
N SER A 34 12.92 -22.75 22.59
CA SER A 34 13.95 -21.99 23.31
C SER A 34 15.18 -21.76 22.44
N GLY A 35 15.01 -21.86 21.12
CA GLY A 35 16.09 -21.78 20.14
C GLY A 35 16.73 -20.43 20.05
N HIS A 36 17.78 -20.38 19.23
CA HIS A 36 18.48 -19.15 18.94
C HIS A 36 17.49 -18.05 18.55
N TYR A 37 17.69 -16.89 19.16
CA TYR A 37 16.92 -15.71 18.88
C TYR A 37 17.82 -14.49 18.88
N THR A 38 17.41 -13.49 18.09
CA THR A 38 17.94 -12.14 18.18
C THR A 38 16.83 -11.26 18.73
N ILE A 39 17.12 -10.52 19.80
CA ILE A 39 16.18 -9.59 20.43
C ILE A 39 16.70 -8.17 20.32
N ASN A 40 15.80 -7.22 20.10
CA ASN A 40 16.10 -5.83 20.39
C ASN A 40 15.95 -5.59 21.89
N CYS A 41 17.05 -5.33 22.59
CA CYS A 41 17.04 -5.04 24.03
C CYS A 41 16.46 -3.66 24.37
N ASP A 42 16.33 -2.78 23.37
CA ASP A 42 15.84 -1.43 23.57
C ASP A 42 14.32 -1.36 23.39
N TRP A 43 13.66 -0.71 24.34
CA TRP A 43 12.25 -0.37 24.25
C TRP A 43 12.06 0.83 23.33
N VAL A 44 11.52 0.59 22.13
CA VAL A 44 11.24 1.64 21.15
C VAL A 44 9.83 2.18 21.31
N SER A 45 9.62 3.46 20.98
CA SER A 45 8.30 4.09 21.04
C SER A 45 7.38 3.52 19.96
N LEU A 46 6.15 3.18 20.35
CA LEU A 46 5.05 2.76 19.49
C LEU A 46 3.88 3.71 19.70
N ASP A 47 3.60 4.54 18.70
CA ASP A 47 2.46 5.46 18.73
C ASP A 47 1.30 4.85 17.94
N ILE A 48 0.14 4.75 18.60
CA ILE A 48 -1.06 4.18 18.00
C ILE A 48 -1.90 5.34 17.50
N ALA A 49 -1.87 5.58 16.19
CA ALA A 49 -2.61 6.68 15.60
C ALA A 49 -4.12 6.54 15.88
N SER A 50 -4.77 7.65 16.26
CA SER A 50 -6.23 7.72 16.28
C SER A 50 -6.73 7.83 14.85
N GLY A 51 -7.58 6.89 14.44
CA GLY A 51 -8.21 6.92 13.12
C GLY A 51 -9.14 8.13 13.03
N GLY A 52 -8.61 9.24 12.50
CA GLY A 52 -9.33 10.49 12.37
C GLY A 52 -8.38 11.62 12.01
N SER A 53 -8.45 12.06 10.75
CA SER A 53 -7.67 13.13 10.11
C SER A 53 -6.24 12.73 9.67
N ASN A 54 -6.12 12.67 8.34
CA ASN A 54 -4.95 12.82 7.46
C ASN A 54 -3.59 12.47 8.05
N LEU A 55 -2.86 11.60 7.35
CA LEU A 55 -1.41 11.48 7.38
C LEU A 55 -0.73 12.86 7.23
N SER A 56 -0.68 13.64 8.29
CA SER A 56 0.29 14.71 8.48
C SER A 56 1.57 13.99 8.81
N GLY A 57 2.29 13.61 7.75
CA GLY A 57 3.60 13.00 7.85
C GLY A 57 4.44 13.80 8.85
N SER A 58 4.85 13.13 9.92
CA SER A 58 5.98 13.58 10.72
C SER A 58 7.21 13.49 9.82
N GLY A 59 7.52 14.61 9.19
CA GLY A 59 8.51 14.71 8.14
C GLY A 59 8.25 15.98 7.37
N LYS A 60 8.91 17.07 7.81
CA LYS A 60 9.13 18.33 7.08
C LYS A 60 8.82 18.17 5.58
N PRO A 61 7.88 18.93 4.98
CA PRO A 61 7.51 18.72 3.59
C PRO A 61 8.73 19.04 2.72
N THR A 62 9.48 18.01 2.38
CA THR A 62 10.44 18.10 1.30
C THR A 62 9.58 18.23 0.05
N SER A 63 9.65 19.40 -0.57
CA SER A 63 9.01 19.85 -1.82
C SER A 63 9.15 18.90 -3.03
N PHE A 64 9.68 17.70 -2.83
CA PHE A 64 10.00 16.70 -3.83
C PHE A 64 8.84 15.76 -4.17
N TRP A 65 7.92 15.50 -3.23
CA TRP A 65 6.80 14.55 -3.45
C TRP A 65 5.60 15.17 -4.17
N ASP A 66 5.46 16.50 -4.10
CA ASP A 66 4.37 17.24 -4.75
C ASP A 66 4.53 17.32 -6.28
N GLY A 67 5.75 17.16 -6.80
CA GLY A 67 6.00 17.13 -8.24
C GLY A 67 5.60 15.81 -8.89
N ALA A 68 5.90 14.67 -8.24
CA ALA A 68 5.62 13.33 -8.78
C ALA A 68 4.12 13.03 -8.88
N SER A 69 3.31 13.58 -7.97
CA SER A 69 1.84 13.48 -8.00
C SER A 69 1.25 14.28 -9.17
N ALA A 70 1.78 15.46 -9.48
CA ALA A 70 1.34 16.28 -10.62
C ALA A 70 1.55 15.57 -11.97
N PHE A 71 2.70 14.92 -12.18
CA PHE A 71 2.95 14.15 -13.40
C PHE A 71 2.02 12.95 -13.52
N SER A 72 1.74 12.26 -12.41
CA SER A 72 0.82 11.12 -12.39
C SER A 72 -0.59 11.52 -12.82
N LEU A 73 -1.05 12.71 -12.42
CA LEU A 73 -2.34 13.25 -12.84
C LEU A 73 -2.36 13.55 -14.35
N LEU A 74 -1.31 14.18 -14.88
CA LEU A 74 -1.20 14.45 -16.33
C LEU A 74 -1.21 13.15 -17.15
N PHE A 75 -0.46 12.13 -16.74
CA PHE A 75 -0.47 10.83 -17.42
C PHE A 75 -1.82 10.13 -17.34
N SER A 76 -2.51 10.21 -16.20
CA SER A 76 -3.86 9.66 -16.03
C SER A 76 -4.88 10.30 -16.97
N VAL A 77 -4.86 11.63 -17.07
CA VAL A 77 -5.74 12.38 -18.00
C VAL A 77 -5.43 12.04 -19.46
N ALA A 78 -4.15 11.99 -19.83
CA ALA A 78 -3.73 11.61 -21.18
C ALA A 78 -4.17 10.19 -21.54
N ALA A 79 -4.02 9.23 -20.62
CA ALA A 79 -4.46 7.85 -20.80
C ALA A 79 -5.99 7.74 -20.95
N LEU A 80 -6.75 8.49 -20.16
CA LEU A 80 -8.20 8.56 -20.27
C LEU A 80 -8.64 9.06 -21.65
N CYS A 81 -8.04 10.16 -22.15
CA CYS A 81 -8.34 10.70 -23.47
C CYS A 81 -8.03 9.69 -24.59
N ALA A 82 -6.89 9.00 -24.51
CA ALA A 82 -6.52 7.97 -25.48
C ALA A 82 -7.51 6.80 -25.48
N ALA A 83 -7.94 6.33 -24.30
CA ALA A 83 -8.91 5.24 -24.17
C ALA A 83 -10.26 5.61 -24.80
N VAL A 84 -10.77 6.81 -24.52
CA VAL A 84 -12.03 7.31 -25.11
C VAL A 84 -11.92 7.42 -26.63
N PHE A 85 -10.79 7.92 -27.15
CA PHE A 85 -10.57 8.04 -28.58
C PHE A 85 -10.55 6.68 -29.28
N VAL A 86 -9.84 5.69 -28.74
CA VAL A 86 -9.80 4.34 -29.29
C VAL A 86 -11.18 3.69 -29.26
N ALA A 87 -11.89 3.79 -28.14
CA ALA A 87 -13.26 3.28 -28.01
C ALA A 87 -14.19 3.90 -29.06
N TYR A 88 -14.08 5.21 -29.28
CA TYR A 88 -14.86 5.92 -30.29
C TYR A 88 -14.52 5.46 -31.72
N GLN A 89 -13.23 5.30 -32.04
CA GLN A 89 -12.80 4.83 -33.36
C GLN A 89 -13.25 3.41 -33.66
N VAL A 90 -13.21 2.52 -32.66
CA VAL A 90 -13.70 1.14 -32.80
C VAL A 90 -15.22 1.08 -32.91
N SER A 91 -15.93 1.97 -32.20
CA SER A 91 -17.39 2.01 -32.22
C SER A 91 -17.96 2.69 -33.47
N ARG A 92 -17.14 3.31 -34.31
CA ARG A 92 -17.61 3.93 -35.56
C ARG A 92 -18.10 2.84 -36.53
N PRO A 93 -19.37 2.90 -36.99
CA PRO A 93 -19.84 1.97 -38.01
C PRO A 93 -19.05 2.19 -39.30
N LYS A 94 -18.52 1.11 -39.88
CA LYS A 94 -17.94 1.14 -41.22
C LYS A 94 -19.10 1.26 -42.20
N ASN A 95 -19.26 2.43 -42.83
CA ASN A 95 -20.16 2.61 -43.96
C ASN A 95 -19.56 1.88 -45.17
N ILE A 96 -19.81 0.58 -45.27
CA ILE A 96 -19.45 -0.21 -46.45
C ILE A 96 -20.51 0.09 -47.52
N PRO A 97 -20.16 0.70 -48.65
CA PRO A 97 -21.12 0.94 -49.72
C PRO A 97 -21.65 -0.39 -50.24
N PHE A 98 -22.97 -0.51 -50.30
CA PHE A 98 -23.65 -1.68 -50.84
C PHE A 98 -23.32 -1.83 -52.32
N THR A 99 -22.83 -3.00 -52.73
CA THR A 99 -22.68 -3.34 -54.15
C THR A 99 -23.89 -4.19 -54.56
N PRO A 100 -24.82 -3.66 -55.37
CA PRO A 100 -26.00 -4.42 -55.81
C PRO A 100 -25.58 -5.59 -56.71
N MET A 101 -26.22 -6.73 -56.51
CA MET A 101 -25.94 -8.02 -57.16
C MET A 101 -26.46 -8.10 -58.61
N GLU A 102 -26.59 -6.96 -59.29
CA GLU A 102 -27.11 -6.85 -60.66
C GLU A 102 -26.02 -6.91 -61.74
N ASN A 103 -24.75 -7.17 -61.35
CA ASN A 103 -23.61 -7.33 -62.25
C ASN A 103 -22.77 -8.60 -61.93
N LEU A 104 -23.42 -9.69 -61.52
CA LEU A 104 -22.80 -11.03 -61.43
C LEU A 104 -23.44 -11.98 -62.44
#